data_AF-A0A850UZX2-F1
#
_entry.id   AF-A0A850UZX2-F1
#
_cell.length_a   1.000
_cell.length_b   1.000
_cell.length_c   1.000
_cell.angle_alpha   90.00
_cell.angle_beta   90.00
_cell.angle_gamma   90.00
#
_symmetry.space_group_name_H-M   'P 1'
#
loop_
_entity.id
_entity.type
_entity.pdbx_description
1 polymer ?
#
loop_
_entity_poly.entity_id
_entity_poly.type
_entity_poly.pdbx_seq_one_letter_code
_entity_poly.pdbx_strand_id
1 'polypeptide(L)'
;QLTPHPTEKTIHVVSHEHGMTVTKTLQEGEAEPQCQSFSYGRARLRARLLEGASLLLLRVLARRQTVPPGLAFPAINAEGDLCTSSY
;
A
#
# COMPACT_ATOMS: atom_id res chain seq x y z
N GLN A 1 -13.18 14.96 -23.90
CA GLN A 1 -13.38 13.51 -23.70
C GLN A 1 -12.04 12.93 -23.29
N LEU A 2 -11.94 12.16 -22.19
CA LEU A 2 -10.71 11.50 -21.77
C LEU A 2 -10.63 10.15 -22.48
N THR A 3 -9.69 10.00 -23.41
CA THR A 3 -9.44 8.73 -24.10
C THR A 3 -8.76 7.79 -23.12
N PRO A 4 -9.29 6.59 -22.83
CA PRO A 4 -8.62 5.64 -21.95
C PRO A 4 -7.37 5.10 -22.65
N HIS A 5 -6.21 5.33 -22.04
CA HIS A 5 -4.95 4.73 -22.46
C HIS A 5 -4.70 3.44 -21.68
N PRO A 6 -4.12 2.39 -22.29
CA PRO A 6 -3.69 1.22 -21.54
C PRO A 6 -2.65 1.64 -20.51
N THR A 7 -2.91 1.30 -19.24
CA THR A 7 -2.04 1.65 -18.12
C THR A 7 -1.36 0.40 -17.58
N GLU A 8 -0.03 0.36 -17.64
CA GLU A 8 0.76 -0.67 -16.98
C GLU A 8 1.40 -0.08 -15.72
N LYS A 9 1.34 -0.83 -14.62
CA LYS A 9 1.92 -0.43 -13.34
C LYS A 9 2.83 -1.53 -12.81
N THR A 10 4.11 -1.22 -12.71
CA THR A 10 5.13 -2.15 -12.22
C THR A 10 5.64 -1.66 -10.87
N ILE A 11 5.77 -2.58 -9.91
CA ILE A 11 6.31 -2.27 -8.58
C ILE A 11 7.50 -3.19 -8.33
N HIS A 12 8.69 -2.60 -8.17
CA HIS A 12 9.92 -3.29 -7.80
C HIS A 12 10.24 -3.00 -6.34
N VAL A 13 10.51 -4.05 -5.57
CA VAL A 13 10.81 -3.96 -4.14
C VAL A 13 12.17 -4.59 -3.88
N VAL A 14 13.10 -3.81 -3.32
CA VAL A 14 14.46 -4.27 -3.01
C VAL A 14 14.72 -4.11 -1.52
N SER A 15 14.93 -5.23 -0.83
CA SER A 15 15.31 -5.25 0.59
C SER A 15 16.82 -5.23 0.74
N HIS A 16 17.33 -4.48 1.72
CA HIS A 16 18.76 -4.38 2.03
C HIS A 16 18.97 -4.20 3.54
N GLU A 17 20.24 -4.10 3.98
CA GLU A 17 20.61 -4.11 5.40
C GLU A 17 19.89 -3.03 6.22
N HIS A 18 19.77 -1.81 5.67
CA HIS A 18 19.21 -0.65 6.38
C HIS A 18 17.70 -0.47 6.18
N GLY A 19 17.06 -1.24 5.29
CA GLY A 19 15.67 -0.99 4.92
C GLY A 19 15.22 -1.63 3.62
N MET A 20 14.33 -0.94 2.92
CA MET A 20 13.73 -1.38 1.67
C MET A 20 13.48 -0.19 0.76
N THR A 21 13.77 -0.34 -0.53
CA THR A 21 13.41 0.62 -1.57
C THR A 21 12.28 0.05 -2.40
N VAL A 22 11.26 0.87 -2.67
CA VAL A 22 10.11 0.54 -3.50
C VAL A 22 10.08 1.51 -4.68
N THR A 23 10.23 0.97 -5.88
CA THR A 23 10.12 1.72 -7.13
C THR A 23 8.80 1.38 -7.79
N LYS A 24 7.98 2.38 -8.05
CA LYS A 24 6.72 2.28 -8.81
C LYS A 24 6.93 2.95 -10.15
N THR A 25 6.71 2.21 -11.22
CA THR A 25 6.68 2.72 -12.59
C THR A 25 5.24 2.66 -13.10
N LEU A 26 4.77 3.74 -13.70
CA LEU A 26 3.48 3.86 -14.34
C LEU A 26 3.69 4.22 -15.82
N GLN A 27 3.21 3.37 -16.71
CA GLN A 27 3.25 3.56 -18.16
C GLN A 27 1.82 3.79 -18.65
N GLU A 28 1.57 4.89 -19.36
CA GLU A 28 0.25 5.22 -19.92
C GLU A 28 0.36 5.32 -21.45
N GLY A 29 -0.05 4.27 -22.16
CA GLY A 29 0.15 4.17 -23.60
C GLY A 29 1.62 4.31 -23.99
N GLU A 30 1.89 5.14 -24.99
CA GLU A 30 3.24 5.45 -25.49
C GLU A 30 3.89 6.65 -24.75
N ALA A 31 3.29 7.14 -23.65
CA ALA A 31 3.87 8.25 -22.89
C ALA A 31 5.14 7.82 -22.13
N GLU A 32 5.97 8.79 -21.75
CA GLU A 32 7.17 8.49 -20.96
C GLU A 32 6.79 7.87 -19.59
N PRO A 33 7.46 6.79 -19.14
CA PRO A 33 7.15 6.14 -17.89
C PRO A 33 7.35 7.07 -16.69
N GLN A 34 6.33 7.21 -15.84
CA GLN A 34 6.45 7.92 -14.58
C GLN A 34 7.03 7.00 -13.51
N CYS A 35 8.22 7.34 -13.01
CA CYS A 35 8.90 6.58 -11.97
C CYS A 35 8.87 7.31 -10.63
N GLN A 36 8.45 6.62 -9.58
CA GLN A 36 8.48 7.10 -8.20
C GLN A 36 9.25 6.10 -7.34
N SER A 37 10.25 6.57 -6.61
CA SER A 37 11.05 5.73 -5.71
C SER A 37 10.87 6.18 -4.26
N PHE A 38 10.61 5.23 -3.39
CA PHE A 38 10.41 5.43 -1.95
C PHE A 38 11.39 4.56 -1.18
N SER A 39 12.03 5.12 -0.16
CA SER A 39 12.91 4.38 0.75
C SER A 39 12.32 4.34 2.15
N TYR A 40 12.28 3.13 2.72
CA TYR A 40 11.79 2.89 4.06
C TYR A 40 12.90 2.31 4.93
N GLY A 41 13.20 2.98 6.05
CA GLY A 41 14.12 2.44 7.06
C GLY A 41 13.55 1.19 7.73
N ARG A 42 14.43 0.27 8.14
CA ARG A 42 14.06 -1.03 8.74
C ARG A 42 13.13 -0.91 9.97
N ALA A 43 13.35 0.07 10.84
CA ALA A 43 12.48 0.30 11.99
C ALA A 43 11.04 0.67 11.56
N ARG A 44 10.92 1.57 10.58
CA ARG A 44 9.63 1.98 10.00
C ARG A 44 8.95 0.82 9.26
N LEU A 45 9.72 -0.04 8.59
CA LEU A 45 9.18 -1.24 7.95
C LEU A 45 8.64 -2.26 8.95
N ARG A 46 9.33 -2.50 10.06
CA ARG A 46 8.84 -3.45 11.08
C ARG A 46 7.51 -3.00 11.67
N ALA A 47 7.37 -1.71 11.99
CA ALA A 47 6.08 -1.15 12.39
C ALA A 47 5.02 -1.34 11.29
N ARG A 48 5.33 -0.89 10.05
CA ARG A 48 4.40 -0.95 8.91
C ARG A 48 4.03 -2.35 8.43
N LEU A 49 4.89 -3.35 8.58
CA LEU A 49 4.60 -4.74 8.21
C LEU A 49 3.62 -5.39 9.17
N LEU A 50 3.76 -5.14 10.47
CA LEU A 50 2.82 -5.63 11.48
C LEU A 50 1.43 -4.99 11.28
N GLU A 51 1.43 -3.71 10.96
CA GLU A 51 0.24 -2.91 10.66
C GLU A 51 -0.40 -3.34 9.32
N GLY A 52 0.41 -3.62 8.30
CA GLY A 52 -0.03 -4.13 7.00
C GLY A 52 -0.59 -5.55 7.06
N ALA A 53 -0.04 -6.41 7.93
CA ALA A 53 -0.59 -7.74 8.20
C ALA A 53 -1.99 -7.64 8.82
N SER A 54 -2.19 -6.67 9.72
CA SER A 54 -3.49 -6.38 10.31
C SER A 54 -4.50 -5.92 9.25
N LEU A 55 -4.10 -5.03 8.32
CA LEU A 55 -4.94 -4.62 7.17
C LEU A 55 -5.32 -5.79 6.24
N LEU A 56 -4.40 -6.72 6.02
CA LEU A 56 -4.66 -7.94 5.23
C LEU A 56 -5.64 -8.87 5.94
N LEU A 57 -5.40 -9.16 7.22
CA LEU A 57 -6.31 -9.95 8.06
C LEU A 57 -7.71 -9.35 8.05
N LEU A 58 -7.79 -8.03 8.09
CA LEU A 58 -9.05 -7.30 8.02
C LEU A 58 -9.80 -7.47 6.71
N ARG A 59 -9.11 -7.34 5.58
CA ARG A 59 -9.71 -7.64 4.28
C ARG A 59 -10.23 -9.07 4.22
N VAL A 60 -9.52 -10.03 4.85
CA VAL A 60 -9.98 -11.41 4.94
C VAL A 60 -11.26 -11.52 5.79
N LEU A 61 -11.30 -10.90 6.96
CA LEU A 61 -12.49 -10.89 7.84
C LEU A 61 -13.69 -10.22 7.16
N ALA A 62 -13.49 -9.07 6.51
CA ALA A 62 -14.52 -8.34 5.76
C ALA A 62 -15.06 -9.18 4.59
N ARG A 63 -14.19 -9.81 3.81
CA ARG A 63 -14.60 -10.72 2.73
C ARG A 63 -15.39 -11.92 3.23
N ARG A 64 -15.09 -12.39 4.44
CA ARG A 64 -15.80 -13.50 5.10
C ARG A 64 -17.06 -13.05 5.84
N GLN A 65 -17.33 -11.74 5.90
CA GLN A 65 -18.42 -11.14 6.69
C GLN A 65 -18.35 -11.48 8.19
N THR A 66 -17.14 -11.69 8.71
CA THR A 66 -16.89 -12.06 10.11
C THR A 66 -16.24 -10.90 10.89
N VAL A 67 -16.57 -9.66 10.52
CA VAL A 67 -16.05 -8.47 11.18
C VAL A 67 -16.83 -8.26 12.48
N PRO A 68 -16.19 -8.35 13.66
CA PRO A 68 -16.87 -8.12 14.92
C PRO A 68 -17.37 -6.66 15.00
N PRO A 69 -18.58 -6.41 15.51
CA PRO A 69 -19.07 -5.05 15.75
C PRO A 69 -18.19 -4.33 16.77
N GLY A 70 -17.88 -3.06 16.51
CA GLY A 70 -17.06 -2.22 17.39
C GLY A 70 -15.56 -2.50 17.36
N LEU A 71 -15.07 -3.36 16.46
CA LEU A 71 -13.64 -3.58 16.31
C LEU A 71 -13.00 -2.38 15.59
N ALA A 72 -11.89 -1.88 16.16
CA ALA A 72 -11.09 -0.83 15.55
C ALA A 72 -10.02 -1.45 14.64
N PHE A 73 -9.84 -0.83 13.48
CA PHE A 73 -9.07 -1.39 12.39
C PHE A 73 -7.97 -0.43 11.96
N PRO A 74 -6.72 -0.87 11.77
CA PRO A 74 -5.75 -0.04 11.10
C PRO A 74 -6.29 0.39 9.73
N ALA A 75 -6.06 1.65 9.38
CA ALA A 75 -6.46 2.28 8.13
C ALA A 75 -5.34 3.22 7.67
N ILE A 76 -5.37 3.64 6.41
CA ILE A 76 -4.47 4.68 5.88
C ILE A 76 -5.31 5.91 5.61
N ASN A 77 -4.94 7.04 6.22
CA ASN A 77 -5.63 8.32 6.00
C ASN A 77 -5.30 8.92 4.63
N ALA A 78 -5.90 10.08 4.32
CA ALA A 78 -5.68 10.77 3.05
C ALA A 78 -4.22 11.21 2.86
N GLU A 79 -3.50 11.43 3.96
CA GLU A 79 -2.10 11.85 3.99
C GLU A 79 -1.13 10.67 3.81
N GLY A 80 -1.61 9.42 3.81
CA GLY A 80 -0.78 8.22 3.66
C GLY A 80 -0.17 7.73 4.97
N ASP A 81 -0.62 8.25 6.10
CA ASP A 81 -0.27 7.81 7.45
C ASP A 81 -1.23 6.74 7.96
N LEU A 82 -0.71 5.90 8.85
CA LEU A 82 -1.51 4.85 9.46
C LEU A 82 -2.33 5.41 10.63
N CYS A 83 -3.62 5.12 10.64
CA CYS A 83 -4.56 5.47 11.69
C CYS A 83 -5.43 4.25 12.08
N THR A 84 -6.43 4.47 12.93
CA THR A 84 -7.47 3.46 13.21
C THR A 84 -8.84 3.98 12.79
N SER A 85 -9.70 3.08 12.31
CA SER A 85 -11.08 3.36 11.88
C SER A 85 -12.01 2.29 12.45
N SER A 86 -13.24 2.68 12.78
CA SER A 86 -14.33 1.79 13.18
C SER A 86 -15.46 1.91 12.17
N TYR A 87 -16.18 0.82 11.95
CA TYR A 87 -17.38 0.75 11.09
C TYR A 87 -18.64 0.93 11.92
#